data_AF-A0A6L6D809-F1
#
_entry.id   AF-A0A6L6D809-F1
#
_cell.length_a   1.000
_cell.length_b   1.000
_cell.length_c   1.000
_cell.angle_alpha   90.00
_cell.angle_beta   90.00
_cell.angle_gamma   90.00
#
_symmetry.space_group_name_H-M   'P 1'
#
loop_
_entity.id
_entity.type
_entity.pdbx_description
1 polymer ?
#
loop_
_entity_poly.entity_id
_entity_poly.type
_entity_poly.pdbx_seq_one_letter_code
_entity_poly.pdbx_strand_id
1 'polypeptide(L)'
;KDVGEARSGETVTTAINPAVDVLDGYRDPKPMVFCGLFPIDGDDFENLRESLQRLKLNDASITYEPESSGALGFGFRCGFLGLLHMEIVKERLEREFNLALIATAPSVEYMVHKTNGEVVKVDNPADLPQTVYIGSIEEPFFRVSIITPKEYTGSLMELCQDRRGELIKLEYLSPERVDMQYTMPLAEVVVDFFDQLKSRSQGYASLDYDLAGYRASDLVRVDILLNALPADAFSTIVHRDKAYDYGNRMCGKLRELIPRQMFDVPIQAAIGGRIIARETVKAKRKDVLAKCYGGDISRKRKLLEKQKEGKKKMKSIGRVEVPGDVFISALKLDD
;
A
#
# COMPACT_ATOMS: atom_id res chain seq x y z
N LYS A 1 5.51 17.09 33.94
CA LYS A 1 5.35 16.89 32.48
C LYS A 1 5.60 15.43 32.21
N ASP A 2 4.61 14.73 31.65
CA ASP A 2 4.89 13.42 31.02
C ASP A 2 5.87 13.62 29.86
N VAL A 3 6.61 12.58 29.47
CA VAL A 3 7.61 12.67 28.37
C VAL A 3 6.97 13.19 27.07
N GLY A 4 5.69 12.89 26.84
CA GLY A 4 4.91 13.38 25.70
C GLY A 4 4.54 14.88 25.73
N GLU A 5 4.68 15.56 26.87
CA GLU A 5 4.41 17.01 27.03
C GLU A 5 5.66 17.88 26.86
N ALA A 6 6.82 17.26 26.64
CA ALA A 6 8.06 17.93 26.32
C ALA A 6 8.35 17.71 24.83
N ARG A 7 7.79 18.57 23.98
CA ARG A 7 8.05 18.47 22.54
C ARG A 7 9.46 18.94 22.23
N SER A 8 10.10 18.26 21.27
CA SER A 8 11.38 18.73 20.74
C SER A 8 11.19 20.14 20.17
N GLY A 9 12.17 21.03 20.36
CA GLY A 9 12.06 22.42 19.90
C GLY A 9 11.15 23.34 20.73
N GLU A 10 10.62 22.89 21.88
CA GLU A 10 10.01 23.79 22.85
C GLU A 10 11.04 24.78 23.44
N THR A 11 10.59 26.01 23.67
CA THR A 11 11.38 27.00 24.42
C THR A 11 11.12 26.82 25.91
N VAL A 12 12.13 26.37 26.65
CA VAL A 12 12.07 26.29 28.12
C VAL A 12 12.50 27.63 28.70
N THR A 13 11.62 28.26 29.47
CA THR A 13 11.92 29.52 30.17
C THR A 13 11.56 29.43 31.65
N THR A 14 12.09 30.36 32.46
CA THR A 14 11.85 30.38 33.91
C THR A 14 10.55 31.10 34.25
N ALA A 15 9.80 30.59 35.24
CA ALA A 15 8.55 31.21 35.69
C ALA A 15 8.77 32.61 36.32
N ILE A 16 9.95 32.86 36.90
CA ILE A 16 10.29 34.11 37.59
C ILE A 16 10.69 35.21 36.59
N ASN A 17 11.32 34.83 35.47
CA ASN A 17 11.70 35.74 34.40
C ASN A 17 11.44 35.07 33.05
N PRO A 18 10.19 35.14 32.53
CA PRO A 18 9.85 34.50 31.28
C PRO A 18 10.51 35.21 30.11
N ALA A 19 10.97 34.43 29.14
CA ALA A 19 11.41 34.94 27.85
C ALA A 19 10.22 35.59 27.13
N VAL A 20 10.46 36.74 26.51
CA VAL A 20 9.43 37.53 25.81
C VAL A 20 9.00 36.85 24.51
N ASP A 21 9.95 36.21 23.83
CA ASP A 21 9.74 35.55 22.55
C ASP A 21 10.04 34.05 22.64
N VAL A 22 9.24 33.26 21.91
CA VAL A 22 9.49 31.83 21.70
C VAL A 22 10.55 31.69 20.61
N LEU A 23 11.45 30.72 20.75
CA LEU A 23 12.40 30.39 19.69
C LEU A 23 11.63 29.86 18.47
N ASP A 24 11.80 30.53 17.34
CA ASP A 24 11.27 30.09 16.06
C ASP A 24 11.98 28.82 15.57
N GLY A 25 11.25 28.00 14.80
CA GLY A 25 11.86 27.02 13.91
C GLY A 25 11.43 25.57 14.09
N TYR A 26 10.79 25.20 15.19
CA TYR A 26 10.28 23.83 15.33
C TYR A 26 8.86 23.69 14.79
N ARG A 27 8.72 22.84 13.76
CA ARG A 27 7.42 22.39 13.26
C ARG A 27 7.29 20.92 13.59
N ASP A 28 6.12 20.53 14.11
CA ASP A 28 5.85 19.13 14.37
C ASP A 28 6.03 18.31 13.08
N PRO A 29 6.85 17.24 13.11
CA PRO A 29 7.10 16.41 11.95
C PRO A 29 5.79 15.77 11.50
N LYS A 30 5.36 16.06 10.27
CA LYS A 30 4.12 15.50 9.71
C LYS A 30 4.41 14.14 9.07
N PRO A 31 3.62 13.10 9.37
CA PRO A 31 3.74 11.83 8.68
C PRO A 31 3.42 12.01 7.19
N MET A 32 4.28 11.44 6.35
CA MET A 32 4.16 11.50 4.88
C MET A 32 3.76 10.15 4.30
N VAL A 33 4.12 9.06 5.00
CA VAL A 33 3.85 7.68 4.58
C VAL A 33 3.00 7.01 5.62
N PHE A 34 1.94 6.32 5.18
CA PHE A 34 1.02 5.61 6.06
C PHE A 34 0.96 4.15 5.68
N CYS A 35 0.98 3.27 6.67
CA CYS A 35 0.71 1.84 6.48
C CYS A 35 -0.12 1.30 7.64
N GLY A 36 -0.99 0.34 7.35
CA GLY A 36 -1.66 -0.44 8.39
C GLY A 36 -0.74 -1.56 8.87
N LEU A 37 -0.53 -1.65 10.18
CA LEU A 37 0.18 -2.70 10.88
C LEU A 37 -0.82 -3.60 11.61
N PHE A 38 -0.80 -4.90 11.30
CA PHE A 38 -1.71 -5.90 11.86
C PHE A 38 -0.90 -7.03 12.49
N PRO A 39 -1.26 -7.52 13.68
CA PRO A 39 -0.63 -8.71 14.23
C PRO A 39 -1.08 -9.96 13.45
N ILE A 40 -0.20 -10.95 13.32
CA ILE A 40 -0.57 -12.25 12.73
C ILE A 40 -1.59 -12.96 13.62
N ASP A 41 -1.36 -12.92 14.93
CA ASP A 41 -2.25 -13.49 15.94
C ASP A 41 -3.13 -12.39 16.55
N GLY A 42 -4.46 -12.58 16.50
CA GLY A 42 -5.42 -11.59 16.99
C GLY A 42 -5.31 -11.28 18.49
N ASP A 43 -4.75 -12.23 19.27
CA ASP A 43 -4.51 -12.07 20.71
C ASP A 43 -3.40 -11.04 21.00
N ASP A 44 -2.51 -10.78 20.04
CA ASP A 44 -1.41 -9.82 20.18
C ASP A 44 -1.83 -8.37 19.90
N PHE A 45 -3.11 -8.09 19.63
CA PHE A 45 -3.58 -6.73 19.37
C PHE A 45 -3.29 -5.77 20.54
N GLU A 46 -3.54 -6.21 21.79
CA GLU A 46 -3.26 -5.38 22.96
C GLU A 46 -1.75 -5.21 23.19
N ASN A 47 -0.97 -6.27 22.93
CA ASN A 47 0.50 -6.22 22.97
C ASN A 47 1.07 -5.24 21.94
N LEU A 48 0.50 -5.20 20.73
CA LEU A 48 0.85 -4.24 19.67
C LEU A 48 0.52 -2.82 20.11
N ARG A 49 -0.65 -2.59 20.72
CA ARG A 49 -1.06 -1.29 21.24
C ARG A 49 -0.09 -0.78 22.30
N GLU A 50 0.24 -1.61 23.29
CA GLU A 50 1.17 -1.26 24.35
C GLU A 50 2.58 -0.99 23.80
N SER A 51 3.04 -1.81 22.85
CA SER A 51 4.33 -1.66 22.19
C SER A 51 4.41 -0.35 21.41
N LEU A 52 3.39 0.00 20.63
CA LEU A 52 3.30 1.28 19.91
C LEU A 52 3.29 2.47 20.87
N GLN A 53 2.57 2.37 21.99
CA GLN A 53 2.55 3.42 23.01
C GLN A 53 3.93 3.61 23.65
N ARG A 54 4.63 2.53 23.98
CA ARG A 54 6.01 2.58 24.50
C ARG A 54 6.98 3.16 23.47
N LEU A 55 6.83 2.79 22.20
CA LEU A 55 7.70 3.26 21.13
C LEU A 55 7.49 4.75 20.84
N LYS A 56 6.24 5.23 20.93
CA LYS A 56 5.89 6.66 20.81
C LYS A 56 6.48 7.54 21.92
N LEU A 57 6.77 6.99 23.09
CA LEU A 57 7.48 7.75 24.16
C LEU A 57 8.92 8.09 23.75
N ASN A 58 9.53 7.25 22.91
CA ASN A 58 10.88 7.46 22.40
C ASN A 58 10.90 8.20 21.06
N ASP A 59 9.88 7.97 20.23
CA ASP A 59 9.75 8.57 18.90
C ASP A 59 8.43 9.34 18.78
N ALA A 60 8.53 10.68 18.89
CA ALA A 60 7.38 11.57 18.81
C ALA A 60 6.82 11.73 17.38
N SER A 61 7.53 11.24 16.35
CA SER A 61 7.12 11.41 14.96
C SER A 61 6.14 10.33 14.46
N ILE A 62 5.93 9.28 15.24
CA ILE A 62 5.00 8.20 14.90
C ILE A 62 3.59 8.58 15.34
N THR A 63 2.67 8.51 14.38
CA THR A 63 1.23 8.60 14.62
C THR A 63 0.60 7.23 14.44
N TYR A 64 -0.39 6.89 15.25
CA TYR A 64 -1.13 5.64 15.05
C TYR A 64 -2.60 5.82 15.45
N GLU A 65 -3.49 5.17 14.69
CA GLU A 65 -4.93 5.15 14.91
C GLU A 65 -5.45 3.72 14.77
N PRO A 66 -6.42 3.28 15.59
CA PRO A 66 -6.96 1.93 15.48
C PRO A 66 -7.70 1.76 14.13
N GLU A 67 -7.40 0.67 13.43
CA GLU A 67 -8.00 0.32 12.14
C GLU A 67 -8.54 -1.12 12.18
N SER A 68 -9.68 -1.36 11.54
CA SER A 68 -10.24 -2.70 11.37
C SER A 68 -10.31 -3.06 9.91
N SER A 69 -9.68 -4.18 9.54
CA SER A 69 -9.73 -4.74 8.19
C SER A 69 -10.56 -6.02 8.20
N GLY A 70 -11.45 -6.16 7.20
CA GLY A 70 -12.25 -7.38 7.05
C GLY A 70 -11.43 -8.65 6.78
N ALA A 71 -10.19 -8.50 6.32
CA ALA A 71 -9.28 -9.61 6.00
C ALA A 71 -8.23 -9.87 7.10
N LEU A 72 -7.71 -8.82 7.73
CA LEU A 72 -6.61 -8.92 8.71
C LEU A 72 -7.07 -8.76 10.17
N GLY A 73 -8.33 -8.45 10.40
CA GLY A 73 -8.85 -8.19 11.75
C GLY A 73 -8.46 -6.80 12.26
N PHE A 74 -8.18 -6.71 13.55
CA PHE A 74 -7.86 -5.44 14.22
C PHE A 74 -6.36 -5.13 14.12
N GLY A 75 -6.04 -3.89 13.79
CA GLY A 75 -4.67 -3.40 13.72
C GLY A 75 -4.61 -1.89 13.94
N PHE A 76 -3.51 -1.30 13.50
CA PHE A 76 -3.27 0.13 13.63
C PHE A 76 -2.82 0.73 12.31
N ARG A 77 -3.49 1.80 11.90
CA ARG A 77 -3.03 2.69 10.85
C ARG A 77 -1.91 3.56 11.41
N CYS A 78 -0.69 3.35 10.94
CA CYS A 78 0.49 4.05 11.42
C CYS A 78 1.01 5.04 10.37
N GLY A 79 1.40 6.24 10.81
CA GLY A 79 2.01 7.28 10.00
C GLY A 79 3.48 7.45 10.35
N PHE A 80 4.31 7.58 9.32
CA PHE A 80 5.76 7.63 9.36
C PHE A 80 6.28 8.81 8.54
N LEU A 81 7.51 9.23 8.83
CA LEU A 81 8.17 10.31 8.09
C LEU A 81 8.61 9.89 6.68
N GLY A 82 8.85 8.60 6.48
CA GLY A 82 9.31 8.03 5.24
C GLY A 82 9.44 6.51 5.33
N LEU A 83 9.87 5.88 4.24
CA LEU A 83 10.01 4.43 4.15
C LEU A 83 11.00 3.85 5.15
N LEU A 84 12.19 4.45 5.27
CA LEU A 84 13.22 3.97 6.21
C LEU A 84 12.72 4.02 7.66
N HIS A 85 11.98 5.08 8.01
CA HIS A 85 11.40 5.19 9.35
C HIS A 85 10.37 4.07 9.59
N MET A 86 9.52 3.76 8.60
CA MET A 86 8.59 2.63 8.67
C MET A 86 9.32 1.28 8.89
N GLU A 87 10.39 1.01 8.14
CA GLU A 87 11.17 -0.22 8.26
C GLU A 87 11.81 -0.37 9.65
N ILE A 88 12.43 0.70 10.15
CA ILE A 88 13.04 0.71 11.49
C ILE A 88 11.98 0.45 12.55
N VAL A 89 10.83 1.12 12.50
CA VAL A 89 9.76 0.93 13.50
C VAL A 89 9.24 -0.50 13.46
N LYS A 90 8.99 -1.04 12.25
CA LYS A 90 8.56 -2.41 12.09
C LYS A 90 9.58 -3.40 12.68
N GLU A 91 10.85 -3.26 12.32
CA GLU A 91 11.93 -4.14 12.79
C GLU A 91 12.11 -4.05 14.32
N ARG A 92 11.95 -2.86 14.90
CA ARG A 92 11.96 -2.67 16.36
C ARG A 92 10.77 -3.35 17.02
N LEU A 93 9.56 -3.25 16.47
CA LEU A 93 8.40 -3.97 16.99
C LEU A 93 8.59 -5.49 16.94
N GLU A 94 9.15 -6.01 15.85
CA GLU A 94 9.42 -7.45 15.71
C GLU A 94 10.53 -7.92 16.66
N ARG A 95 11.61 -7.16 16.82
CA ARG A 95 12.77 -7.58 17.64
C ARG A 95 12.66 -7.27 19.12
N GLU A 96 12.24 -6.06 19.47
CA GLU A 96 12.20 -5.60 20.88
C GLU A 96 10.97 -6.15 21.61
N PHE A 97 9.85 -6.33 20.91
CA PHE A 97 8.58 -6.75 21.50
C PHE A 97 8.13 -8.15 21.07
N ASN A 98 8.92 -8.83 20.23
CA ASN A 98 8.65 -10.19 19.73
C ASN A 98 7.25 -10.34 19.10
N LEU A 99 6.82 -9.29 18.38
CA LEU A 99 5.53 -9.27 17.69
C LEU A 99 5.71 -9.70 16.24
N ALA A 100 4.88 -10.63 15.78
CA ALA A 100 4.84 -10.96 14.35
C ALA A 100 3.81 -10.06 13.65
N LEU A 101 4.30 -9.16 12.78
CA LEU A 101 3.48 -8.10 12.18
C LEU A 101 3.37 -8.19 10.67
N ILE A 102 2.17 -7.93 10.17
CA ILE A 102 1.84 -7.74 8.77
C ILE A 102 1.73 -6.24 8.50
N ALA A 103 2.58 -5.73 7.62
CA ALA A 103 2.46 -4.37 7.10
C ALA A 103 1.72 -4.40 5.76
N THR A 104 0.69 -3.57 5.63
CA THR A 104 0.01 -3.32 4.35
C THR A 104 0.86 -2.47 3.42
N ALA A 105 0.47 -2.41 2.15
CA ALA A 105 1.14 -1.55 1.18
C ALA A 105 1.15 -0.10 1.68
N PRO A 106 2.30 0.58 1.67
CA PRO A 106 2.39 1.95 2.10
C PRO A 106 1.60 2.85 1.16
N SER A 107 1.03 3.91 1.73
CA SER A 107 0.13 4.84 1.06
C SER A 107 0.42 6.27 1.53
N VAL A 108 -0.14 7.24 0.82
CA VAL A 108 0.08 8.68 1.07
C VAL A 108 -1.25 9.36 1.39
N GLU A 109 -1.18 10.52 2.05
CA GLU A 109 -2.36 11.36 2.26
C GLU A 109 -2.73 12.07 0.95
N TYR A 110 -3.93 11.82 0.43
CA TYR A 110 -4.52 12.51 -0.71
C TYR A 110 -5.47 13.62 -0.24
N MET A 111 -5.53 14.73 -0.97
CA MET A 111 -6.55 15.76 -0.77
C MET A 111 -7.64 15.60 -1.81
N VAL A 112 -8.81 15.15 -1.38
CA VAL A 112 -9.98 14.94 -2.23
C VAL A 112 -10.89 16.16 -2.14
N HIS A 113 -11.01 16.88 -3.25
CA HIS A 113 -11.95 17.98 -3.40
C HIS A 113 -13.29 17.40 -3.86
N LYS A 114 -14.28 17.43 -2.98
CA LYS A 114 -15.63 16.93 -3.29
C LYS A 114 -16.38 17.92 -4.18
N THR A 115 -17.39 17.43 -4.89
CA THR A 115 -18.28 18.27 -5.73
C THR A 115 -19.09 19.30 -4.95
N ASN A 116 -19.23 19.12 -3.62
CA ASN A 116 -19.86 20.09 -2.73
C ASN A 116 -18.92 21.22 -2.26
N GLY A 117 -17.64 21.21 -2.68
CA GLY A 117 -16.61 22.18 -2.29
C GLY A 117 -15.87 21.86 -0.98
N GLU A 118 -16.19 20.74 -0.33
CA GLU A 118 -15.48 20.27 0.86
C GLU A 118 -14.17 19.56 0.46
N VAL A 119 -13.09 19.83 1.21
CA VAL A 119 -11.81 19.14 1.05
C VAL A 119 -11.67 18.10 2.14
N VAL A 120 -11.55 16.83 1.74
CA VAL A 120 -11.34 15.71 2.66
C VAL A 120 -9.95 15.13 2.45
N LYS A 121 -9.24 14.94 3.54
CA LYS A 121 -7.97 14.21 3.56
C LYS A 121 -8.26 12.72 3.62
N VAL A 122 -7.69 11.99 2.69
CA VAL A 122 -7.88 10.54 2.56
C VAL A 122 -6.50 9.90 2.55
N ASP A 123 -6.14 9.21 3.62
CA ASP A 123 -4.94 8.39 3.68
C ASP A 123 -5.26 6.92 3.35
N ASN A 124 -6.45 6.43 3.72
CA ASN A 124 -6.90 5.08 3.38
C ASN A 124 -7.65 5.04 2.04
N PRO A 125 -7.24 4.19 1.07
CA PRO A 125 -7.98 3.98 -0.17
C PRO A 125 -9.46 3.59 0.02
N ALA A 126 -9.79 2.89 1.12
CA ALA A 126 -11.16 2.47 1.41
C ALA A 126 -12.08 3.66 1.74
N ASP A 127 -11.55 4.70 2.37
CA ASP A 127 -12.30 5.90 2.78
C ASP A 127 -12.51 6.91 1.64
N LEU A 128 -11.96 6.61 0.46
CA LEU A 128 -12.16 7.45 -0.71
C LEU A 128 -13.66 7.48 -1.08
N PRO A 129 -14.27 8.68 -1.17
CA PRO A 129 -15.68 8.80 -1.53
C PRO A 129 -15.96 8.25 -2.93
N GLN A 130 -17.22 7.92 -3.21
CA GLN A 130 -17.59 7.45 -4.55
C GLN A 130 -17.23 8.49 -5.62
N THR A 131 -16.83 8.03 -6.79
CA THR A 131 -16.38 8.86 -7.93
C THR A 131 -17.35 9.96 -8.33
N VAL A 132 -18.65 9.78 -8.08
CA VAL A 132 -19.70 10.79 -8.36
C VAL A 132 -19.55 12.04 -7.49
N TYR A 133 -19.00 11.89 -6.28
CA TYR A 133 -18.81 12.99 -5.33
C TYR A 133 -17.42 13.63 -5.42
N ILE A 134 -16.54 13.15 -6.30
CA ILE A 134 -15.18 13.64 -6.44
C ILE A 134 -15.11 14.66 -7.59
N GLY A 135 -14.64 15.87 -7.29
CA GLY A 135 -14.32 16.89 -8.28
C GLY A 135 -12.88 16.75 -8.78
N SER A 136 -11.92 16.78 -7.86
CA SER A 136 -10.49 16.55 -8.15
C SER A 136 -9.81 15.84 -6.98
N ILE A 137 -8.72 15.13 -7.29
CA ILE A 137 -7.85 14.51 -6.30
C ILE A 137 -6.47 15.13 -6.47
N GLU A 138 -5.91 15.63 -5.37
CA GLU A 138 -4.54 16.09 -5.33
C GLU A 138 -3.67 15.10 -4.57
N GLU A 139 -2.51 14.79 -5.14
CA GLU A 139 -1.47 13.99 -4.49
C GLU A 139 -0.29 14.86 -4.09
N PRO A 140 0.46 14.46 -3.05
CA PRO A 140 1.68 15.15 -2.65
C PRO A 140 2.78 14.90 -3.68
N PHE A 141 3.41 15.97 -4.14
CA PHE A 141 4.57 15.95 -5.03
C PHE A 141 5.83 16.30 -4.24
N PHE A 142 6.91 15.60 -4.56
CA PHE A 142 8.22 15.78 -3.93
C PHE A 142 9.20 16.29 -4.98
N ARG A 143 10.02 17.26 -4.59
CA ARG A 143 11.24 17.59 -5.30
C ARG A 143 12.30 16.62 -4.84
N VAL A 144 12.82 15.86 -5.79
CA VAL A 144 13.75 14.77 -5.54
C VAL A 144 15.09 15.14 -6.17
N SER A 145 16.16 15.13 -5.37
CA SER A 145 17.55 15.30 -5.82
C SER A 145 18.24 13.96 -5.84
N ILE A 146 18.77 13.57 -7.00
CA ILE A 146 19.49 12.32 -7.19
C ILE A 146 20.92 12.67 -7.60
N ILE A 147 21.87 12.34 -6.74
CA ILE A 147 23.29 12.46 -7.07
C ILE A 147 23.81 11.08 -7.44
N THR A 148 24.39 10.96 -8.63
CA THR A 148 24.83 9.68 -9.19
C THR A 148 26.04 9.85 -10.10
N PRO A 149 26.87 8.81 -10.29
CA PRO A 149 27.88 8.82 -11.35
C PRO A 149 27.26 8.95 -12.75
N LYS A 150 27.97 9.61 -13.67
CA LYS A 150 27.52 9.87 -15.05
C LYS A 150 27.10 8.60 -15.80
N GLU A 151 27.75 7.48 -15.51
CA GLU A 151 27.50 6.18 -16.16
C GLU A 151 26.06 5.68 -15.95
N TYR A 152 25.46 5.97 -14.79
CA TYR A 152 24.11 5.52 -14.43
C TYR A 152 23.02 6.55 -14.70
N THR A 153 23.36 7.68 -15.31
CA THR A 153 22.40 8.77 -15.55
C THR A 153 21.24 8.30 -16.43
N GLY A 154 21.51 7.59 -17.54
CA GLY A 154 20.46 7.15 -18.47
C GLY A 154 19.42 6.21 -17.83
N SER A 155 19.86 5.19 -17.10
CA SER A 155 18.97 4.21 -16.45
C SER A 155 18.12 4.81 -15.33
N LEU A 156 18.65 5.83 -14.65
CA LEU A 156 17.95 6.56 -13.60
C LEU A 156 16.98 7.59 -14.17
N MET A 157 17.29 8.23 -15.30
CA MET A 157 16.35 9.11 -15.99
C MET A 157 15.11 8.33 -16.46
N GLU A 158 15.31 7.13 -17.02
CA GLU A 158 14.22 6.23 -17.41
C GLU A 158 13.36 5.86 -16.19
N LEU A 159 13.99 5.46 -15.07
CA LEU A 159 13.28 5.17 -13.83
C LEU A 159 12.43 6.36 -13.35
N CYS A 160 12.97 7.58 -13.40
CA CYS A 160 12.23 8.77 -12.98
C CYS A 160 11.04 9.05 -13.91
N GLN A 161 11.21 8.87 -15.23
CA GLN A 161 10.13 9.08 -16.21
C GLN A 161 9.02 8.04 -16.08
N ASP A 162 9.36 6.76 -15.88
CA ASP A 162 8.40 5.68 -15.60
C ASP A 162 7.55 5.98 -14.36
N ARG A 163 8.11 6.74 -13.41
CA ARG A 163 7.49 7.14 -12.14
C ARG A 163 6.81 8.51 -12.22
N ARG A 164 6.49 9.00 -13.43
CA ARG A 164 5.84 10.30 -13.68
C ARG A 164 6.67 11.49 -13.17
N GLY A 165 7.98 11.35 -13.18
CA GLY A 165 8.91 12.40 -12.77
C GLY A 165 9.15 13.42 -13.88
N GLU A 166 8.98 14.69 -13.54
CA GLU A 166 9.31 15.84 -14.39
C GLU A 166 10.72 16.32 -14.08
N LEU A 167 11.61 16.33 -15.08
CA LEU A 167 12.97 16.85 -14.92
C LEU A 167 12.91 18.37 -14.73
N ILE A 168 13.43 18.86 -13.60
CA ILE A 168 13.56 20.28 -13.30
C ILE A 168 14.93 20.78 -13.78
N LYS A 169 15.99 20.07 -13.36
CA LYS A 169 17.37 20.50 -13.55
C LYS A 169 18.29 19.30 -13.61
N LEU A 170 19.28 19.37 -14.49
CA LEU A 170 20.40 18.44 -14.56
C LEU A 170 21.69 19.25 -14.51
N GLU A 171 22.52 18.98 -13.50
CA GLU A 171 23.77 19.70 -13.27
C GLU A 171 24.93 18.73 -13.10
N TYR A 172 26.04 19.01 -13.79
CA TYR A 172 27.27 18.27 -13.60
C TYR A 172 28.05 18.89 -12.44
N LEU A 173 28.05 18.23 -11.28
CA LEU A 173 28.85 18.64 -10.13
C LEU A 173 30.35 18.43 -10.38
N SER A 174 30.68 17.40 -11.17
CA SER A 174 32.04 17.10 -11.63
C SER A 174 31.97 16.31 -12.96
N PRO A 175 33.10 16.03 -13.64
CA PRO A 175 33.11 15.20 -14.85
C PRO A 175 32.49 13.81 -14.65
N GLU A 176 32.51 13.31 -13.41
CA GLU A 176 32.07 11.97 -13.03
C GLU A 176 30.72 11.97 -12.31
N ARG A 177 30.26 13.10 -11.73
CA ARG A 177 29.03 13.18 -10.91
C ARG A 177 27.99 14.12 -11.51
N VAL A 178 26.75 13.66 -11.49
CA VAL A 178 25.58 14.39 -11.96
C VAL A 178 24.60 14.53 -10.80
N ASP A 179 24.09 15.73 -10.59
CA ASP A 179 22.90 16.01 -9.79
C ASP A 179 21.70 16.15 -10.72
N MET A 180 20.66 15.35 -10.47
CA MET A 180 19.41 15.39 -11.21
C MET A 180 18.29 15.75 -10.26
N GLN A 181 17.59 16.83 -10.57
CA GLN A 181 16.44 17.30 -9.81
C GLN A 181 15.16 17.00 -10.56
N TYR A 182 14.29 16.22 -9.95
CA TYR A 182 12.98 15.84 -10.47
C TYR A 182 11.86 16.35 -9.56
N THR A 183 10.69 16.58 -10.11
CA THR A 183 9.44 16.64 -9.34
C THR A 183 8.65 15.38 -9.63
N MET A 184 8.30 14.60 -8.62
CA MET A 184 7.53 13.38 -8.80
C MET A 184 6.51 13.15 -7.68
N PRO A 185 5.43 12.39 -7.93
CA PRO A 185 4.45 12.05 -6.90
C PRO A 185 5.03 11.17 -5.82
N LEU A 186 4.73 11.46 -4.54
CA LEU A 186 5.20 10.65 -3.42
C LEU A 186 4.72 9.20 -3.50
N ALA A 187 3.50 8.98 -3.98
CA ALA A 187 2.93 7.63 -4.13
C ALA A 187 3.80 6.71 -5.01
N GLU A 188 4.49 7.28 -6.01
CA GLU A 188 5.40 6.53 -6.88
C GLU A 188 6.79 6.33 -6.27
N VAL A 189 7.23 7.23 -5.39
CA VAL A 189 8.49 7.12 -4.66
C VAL A 189 8.40 6.08 -3.54
N VAL A 190 7.24 6.02 -2.90
CA VAL A 190 6.97 5.11 -1.78
C VAL A 190 6.95 3.63 -2.20
N VAL A 191 6.72 3.35 -3.49
CA VAL A 191 6.65 1.97 -4.00
C VAL A 191 7.89 1.64 -4.83
N ASP A 192 8.81 0.86 -4.25
CA ASP A 192 9.97 0.23 -4.94
C ASP A 192 10.94 1.23 -5.60
N PHE A 193 10.82 2.55 -5.37
CA PHE A 193 11.71 3.52 -6.01
C PHE A 193 13.14 3.42 -5.48
N PHE A 194 13.29 3.33 -4.16
CA PHE A 194 14.60 3.29 -3.51
C PHE A 194 15.39 2.04 -3.90
N ASP A 195 14.72 0.88 -3.93
CA ASP A 195 15.34 -0.40 -4.29
C ASP A 195 15.74 -0.44 -5.76
N GLN A 196 14.87 0.03 -6.66
CA GLN A 196 15.20 0.17 -8.08
C GLN A 196 16.35 1.16 -8.32
N LEU A 197 16.36 2.29 -7.61
CA LEU A 197 17.42 3.29 -7.70
C LEU A 197 18.76 2.70 -7.26
N LYS A 198 18.80 1.96 -6.14
CA LYS A 198 20.01 1.29 -5.66
C LYS A 198 20.45 0.17 -6.59
N SER A 199 19.53 -0.68 -7.05
CA SER A 199 19.82 -1.77 -7.99
C SER A 199 20.41 -1.27 -9.30
N ARG A 200 19.77 -0.28 -9.95
CA ARG A 200 20.22 0.27 -11.24
C ARG A 200 21.52 1.07 -11.16
N SER A 201 21.86 1.57 -9.97
CA SER A 201 23.08 2.35 -9.72
C SER A 201 24.17 1.57 -8.98
N GLN A 202 24.00 0.27 -8.73
CA GLN A 202 24.89 -0.55 -7.89
C GLN A 202 25.15 0.07 -6.49
N GLY A 203 24.17 0.83 -5.99
CA GLY A 203 24.23 1.50 -4.70
C GLY A 203 24.85 2.89 -4.70
N TYR A 204 25.44 3.34 -5.83
CA TYR A 204 26.16 4.62 -5.91
C TYR A 204 25.26 5.85 -5.92
N ALA A 205 23.98 5.72 -6.29
CA ALA A 205 23.06 6.86 -6.28
C ALA A 205 22.63 7.20 -4.84
N SER A 206 22.62 8.49 -4.51
CA SER A 206 21.99 9.02 -3.30
C SER A 206 20.71 9.75 -3.66
N LEU A 207 19.72 9.68 -2.77
CA LEU A 207 18.40 10.26 -2.92
C LEU A 207 18.15 11.23 -1.76
N ASP A 208 17.78 12.45 -2.10
CA ASP A 208 17.26 13.44 -1.18
C ASP A 208 15.90 13.92 -1.69
N TYR A 209 14.98 14.26 -0.79
CA TYR A 209 13.64 14.69 -1.19
C TYR A 209 13.03 15.70 -0.24
N ASP A 210 12.29 16.64 -0.82
CA ASP A 210 11.55 17.68 -0.13
C ASP A 210 10.10 17.76 -0.63
N LEU A 211 9.16 18.07 0.26
CA LEU A 211 7.76 18.28 -0.13
C LEU A 211 7.65 19.51 -1.04
N ALA A 212 7.18 19.31 -2.27
CA ALA A 212 6.95 20.33 -3.30
C ALA A 212 5.47 20.75 -3.42
N GLY A 213 4.66 20.43 -2.41
CA GLY A 213 3.23 20.76 -2.35
C GLY A 213 2.31 19.68 -2.93
N TYR A 214 1.03 20.01 -3.06
CA TYR A 214 0.00 19.13 -3.62
C TYR A 214 -0.31 19.56 -5.05
N ARG A 215 -0.53 18.59 -5.94
CA ARG A 215 -0.96 18.86 -7.31
C ARG A 215 -2.10 17.94 -7.70
N ALA A 216 -3.02 18.46 -8.51
CA ALA A 216 -4.13 17.68 -9.06
C ALA A 216 -3.61 16.64 -10.07
N SER A 217 -4.07 15.40 -9.93
CA SER A 217 -3.69 14.27 -10.80
C SER A 217 -4.90 13.41 -11.15
N ASP A 218 -4.85 12.71 -12.29
CA ASP A 218 -5.91 11.80 -12.73
C ASP A 218 -5.77 10.43 -12.05
N LEU A 219 -6.16 10.43 -10.77
CA LEU A 219 -6.11 9.26 -9.90
C LEU A 219 -7.44 8.51 -9.91
N VAL A 220 -7.33 7.18 -9.89
CA VAL A 220 -8.46 6.26 -9.84
C VAL A 220 -8.22 5.22 -8.76
N ARG A 221 -9.29 4.86 -8.05
CA ARG A 221 -9.26 3.73 -7.11
C ARG A 221 -9.47 2.44 -7.88
N VAL A 222 -8.54 1.51 -7.72
CA VAL A 222 -8.65 0.14 -8.23
C VAL A 222 -9.09 -0.75 -7.07
N ASP A 223 -10.30 -1.26 -7.18
CA ASP A 223 -10.90 -2.19 -6.22
C ASP A 223 -10.66 -3.63 -6.69
N ILE A 224 -10.15 -4.49 -5.81
CA ILE A 224 -10.02 -5.92 -6.10
C ILE A 224 -11.23 -6.67 -5.54
N LEU A 225 -11.86 -7.48 -6.39
CA LEU A 225 -13.01 -8.32 -6.04
C LEU A 225 -12.65 -9.80 -6.11
N LEU A 226 -12.91 -10.50 -5.02
CA LEU A 226 -12.77 -11.95 -4.90
C LEU A 226 -14.16 -12.57 -4.85
N ASN A 227 -14.52 -13.34 -5.88
CA ASN A 227 -15.87 -13.92 -6.01
C ASN A 227 -16.99 -12.87 -5.88
N ALA A 228 -16.78 -11.68 -6.48
CA ALA A 228 -17.68 -10.52 -6.42
C ALA A 228 -17.81 -9.82 -5.06
N LEU A 229 -17.02 -10.22 -4.05
CA LEU A 229 -16.88 -9.48 -2.80
C LEU A 229 -15.66 -8.56 -2.89
N PRO A 230 -15.78 -7.27 -2.54
CA PRO A 230 -14.62 -6.38 -2.49
C PRO A 230 -13.65 -6.85 -1.40
N ALA A 231 -12.36 -6.80 -1.70
CA ALA A 231 -11.28 -7.06 -0.78
C ALA A 231 -10.55 -5.73 -0.54
N ASP A 232 -11.06 -4.94 0.40
CA ASP A 232 -10.64 -3.56 0.65
C ASP A 232 -9.14 -3.45 0.91
N ALA A 233 -8.57 -4.44 1.58
CA ALA A 233 -7.15 -4.47 1.94
C ALA A 233 -6.17 -4.60 0.75
N PHE A 234 -6.67 -4.92 -0.46
CA PHE A 234 -5.89 -4.88 -1.71
C PHE A 234 -6.24 -3.69 -2.60
N SER A 235 -7.18 -2.85 -2.18
CA SER A 235 -7.60 -1.70 -2.98
C SER A 235 -6.56 -0.59 -2.85
N THR A 236 -6.25 0.06 -3.96
CA THR A 236 -5.22 1.09 -3.98
C THR A 236 -5.59 2.22 -4.94
N ILE A 237 -5.05 3.40 -4.67
CA ILE A 237 -5.21 4.58 -5.53
C ILE A 237 -3.99 4.63 -6.45
N VAL A 238 -4.25 4.60 -7.75
CA VAL A 238 -3.20 4.65 -8.79
C VAL A 238 -3.57 5.67 -9.86
N HIS A 239 -2.57 6.11 -10.62
CA HIS A 239 -2.82 6.89 -11.82
C HIS A 239 -3.59 6.08 -12.87
N ARG A 240 -4.49 6.74 -13.61
CA ARG A 240 -5.35 6.09 -14.61
C ARG A 240 -4.58 5.23 -15.61
N ASP A 241 -3.44 5.72 -16.08
CA ASP A 241 -2.62 5.01 -17.08
C ASP A 241 -2.05 3.69 -16.54
N LYS A 242 -1.69 3.62 -15.25
CA LYS A 242 -1.14 2.43 -14.61
C LYS A 242 -2.20 1.49 -14.05
N ALA A 243 -3.46 1.92 -14.01
CA ALA A 243 -4.53 1.17 -13.36
C ALA A 243 -4.76 -0.21 -13.99
N TYR A 244 -4.66 -0.32 -15.32
CA TYR A 244 -4.81 -1.58 -16.04
C TYR A 244 -3.67 -2.57 -15.72
N ASP A 245 -2.42 -2.09 -15.76
CA ASP A 245 -1.24 -2.93 -15.50
C ASP A 245 -1.20 -3.38 -14.04
N TYR A 246 -1.50 -2.48 -13.10
CA TYR A 246 -1.64 -2.82 -11.68
C TYR A 246 -2.73 -3.88 -11.47
N GLY A 247 -3.91 -3.68 -12.05
CA GLY A 247 -5.03 -4.62 -11.94
C GLY A 247 -4.69 -6.02 -12.48
N ASN A 248 -4.00 -6.10 -13.62
CA ASN A 248 -3.56 -7.37 -14.21
C ASN A 248 -2.50 -8.06 -13.35
N ARG A 249 -1.47 -7.34 -12.90
CA ARG A 249 -0.41 -7.90 -12.05
C ARG A 249 -1.00 -8.44 -10.75
N MET A 250 -1.86 -7.66 -10.09
CA MET A 250 -2.49 -8.07 -8.85
C MET A 250 -3.42 -9.29 -9.05
N CYS A 251 -4.24 -9.29 -10.10
CA CYS A 251 -5.09 -10.44 -10.42
C CYS A 251 -4.28 -11.70 -10.73
N GLY A 252 -3.17 -11.56 -11.44
CA GLY A 252 -2.24 -12.66 -11.75
C GLY A 252 -1.61 -13.24 -10.49
N LYS A 253 -1.06 -12.39 -9.62
CA LYS A 253 -0.42 -12.80 -8.37
C LYS A 253 -1.40 -13.50 -7.43
N LEU A 254 -2.60 -12.93 -7.26
CA LEU A 254 -3.66 -13.56 -6.47
C LEU A 254 -4.10 -14.92 -7.05
N ARG A 255 -4.04 -15.13 -8.37
CA ARG A 255 -4.38 -16.42 -8.99
C ARG A 255 -3.40 -17.53 -8.59
N GLU A 256 -2.13 -17.20 -8.45
CA GLU A 256 -1.07 -18.15 -8.09
C GLU A 256 -1.10 -18.47 -6.59
N LEU A 257 -1.38 -17.43 -5.81
CA LEU A 257 -1.40 -17.47 -4.36
C LEU A 257 -2.68 -18.13 -3.80
N ILE A 258 -3.84 -17.89 -4.39
CA ILE A 258 -5.12 -18.43 -3.88
C ILE A 258 -5.23 -19.94 -4.16
N PRO A 259 -5.43 -20.78 -3.13
CA PRO A 259 -5.54 -22.21 -3.32
C PRO A 259 -6.79 -22.59 -4.13
N ARG A 260 -6.64 -23.61 -4.99
CA ARG A 260 -7.74 -24.08 -5.84
C ARG A 260 -8.88 -24.65 -5.00
N GLN A 261 -10.06 -24.05 -5.12
CA GLN A 261 -11.31 -24.45 -4.47
C GLN A 261 -12.09 -25.48 -5.31
N MET A 262 -13.21 -26.01 -4.79
CA MET A 262 -14.08 -26.95 -5.52
C MET A 262 -14.94 -26.27 -6.60
N PHE A 263 -15.00 -24.93 -6.59
CA PHE A 263 -15.64 -24.08 -7.57
C PHE A 263 -14.63 -23.11 -8.19
N ASP A 264 -15.01 -22.50 -9.32
CA ASP A 264 -14.15 -21.52 -9.99
C ASP A 264 -14.24 -20.19 -9.22
N VAL A 265 -13.09 -19.67 -8.81
CA VAL A 265 -12.99 -18.38 -8.10
C VAL A 265 -12.59 -17.31 -9.11
N PRO A 266 -13.49 -16.39 -9.49
CA PRO A 266 -13.12 -15.23 -10.29
C PRO A 266 -12.44 -14.19 -9.41
N ILE A 267 -11.29 -13.70 -9.86
CA ILE A 267 -10.55 -12.58 -9.30
C ILE A 267 -10.69 -11.45 -10.30
N GLN A 268 -11.13 -10.28 -9.86
CA GLN A 268 -11.44 -9.16 -10.73
C GLN A 268 -10.84 -7.88 -10.16
N ALA A 269 -10.28 -7.03 -11.01
CA ALA A 269 -9.99 -5.64 -10.65
C ALA A 269 -11.04 -4.75 -11.29
N ALA A 270 -11.55 -3.77 -10.57
CA ALA A 270 -12.55 -2.83 -11.06
C ALA A 270 -12.21 -1.38 -10.71
N ILE A 271 -12.64 -0.46 -11.57
CA ILE A 271 -12.60 0.98 -11.33
C ILE A 271 -14.04 1.48 -11.37
N GLY A 272 -14.55 2.01 -10.25
CA GLY A 272 -15.92 2.55 -10.18
C GLY A 272 -16.99 1.55 -10.66
N GLY A 273 -16.80 0.26 -10.40
CA GLY A 273 -17.70 -0.83 -10.83
C GLY A 273 -17.45 -1.40 -12.22
N ARG A 274 -16.61 -0.76 -13.06
CA ARG A 274 -16.20 -1.33 -14.35
C ARG A 274 -15.01 -2.28 -14.15
N ILE A 275 -15.16 -3.54 -14.54
CA ILE A 275 -14.08 -4.53 -14.48
C ILE A 275 -13.02 -4.20 -15.54
N ILE A 276 -11.78 -4.00 -15.11
CA ILE A 276 -10.62 -3.73 -15.97
C ILE A 276 -9.81 -4.98 -16.28
N ALA A 277 -9.67 -5.88 -15.29
CA ALA A 277 -8.88 -7.10 -15.38
C ALA A 277 -9.65 -8.25 -14.72
N ARG A 278 -9.45 -9.47 -15.23
CA ARG A 278 -10.10 -10.66 -14.70
C ARG A 278 -9.23 -11.89 -14.88
N GLU A 279 -8.93 -12.54 -13.76
CA GLU A 279 -8.34 -13.87 -13.71
C GLU A 279 -9.31 -14.87 -13.08
N THR A 280 -9.06 -16.17 -13.25
CA THR A 280 -9.91 -17.21 -12.64
C THR A 280 -9.09 -18.39 -12.16
N VAL A 281 -9.13 -18.64 -10.85
CA VAL A 281 -8.58 -19.85 -10.27
C VAL A 281 -9.50 -21.01 -10.60
N LYS A 282 -9.01 -21.93 -11.42
CA LYS A 282 -9.77 -23.09 -11.89
C LYS A 282 -10.08 -24.04 -10.74
N ALA A 283 -11.33 -24.46 -10.65
CA ALA A 283 -11.81 -25.41 -9.68
C ALA A 283 -11.04 -26.75 -9.73
N LYS A 284 -10.80 -27.35 -8.56
CA LYS A 284 -10.45 -28.76 -8.45
C LYS A 284 -11.58 -29.61 -9.04
N ARG A 285 -11.20 -30.62 -9.83
CA ARG A 285 -12.13 -31.57 -10.45
C ARG A 285 -11.89 -32.94 -9.84
N LYS A 286 -12.89 -33.45 -9.13
CA LYS A 286 -12.96 -34.87 -8.81
C LYS A 286 -13.42 -35.61 -10.06
N ASP A 287 -12.68 -36.63 -10.47
CA ASP A 287 -13.15 -37.52 -11.54
C ASP A 287 -14.29 -38.39 -11.01
N VAL A 288 -15.52 -37.98 -11.33
CA VAL A 288 -16.74 -38.71 -10.95
C VAL A 288 -16.98 -39.93 -11.84
N LEU A 289 -16.27 -40.05 -12.96
CA LEU A 289 -16.44 -41.12 -13.95
C LEU A 289 -15.46 -42.27 -13.74
N ALA A 290 -14.47 -42.14 -12.85
CA ALA A 290 -13.44 -43.16 -12.59
C ALA A 290 -13.99 -44.56 -12.27
N LYS A 291 -15.19 -44.67 -11.67
CA LYS A 291 -15.84 -45.97 -11.36
C LYS A 291 -16.88 -46.41 -12.40
N CYS A 292 -17.01 -45.68 -13.52
CA CYS A 292 -17.96 -45.98 -14.58
C CYS A 292 -17.29 -46.78 -15.70
N TYR A 293 -17.20 -48.10 -15.53
CA TYR A 293 -16.56 -49.01 -16.48
C TYR A 293 -17.45 -49.38 -17.70
N GLY A 294 -18.72 -48.96 -17.71
CA GLY A 294 -19.69 -49.29 -18.76
C GLY A 294 -19.96 -48.16 -19.77
N GLY A 295 -20.59 -48.53 -20.89
CA GLY A 295 -21.05 -47.61 -21.95
C GLY A 295 -22.33 -46.83 -21.63
N ASP A 296 -22.87 -46.95 -20.42
CA ASP A 296 -24.12 -46.28 -20.02
C ASP A 296 -23.91 -44.76 -19.87
N ILE A 297 -24.26 -44.03 -20.93
CA ILE A 297 -24.21 -42.58 -21.03
C ILE A 297 -25.12 -41.92 -19.98
N SER A 298 -26.25 -42.55 -19.63
CA SER A 298 -27.22 -41.99 -18.69
C SER A 298 -26.63 -41.84 -17.28
N ARG A 299 -25.89 -42.86 -16.82
CA ARG A 299 -25.20 -42.85 -15.52
C ARG A 299 -24.09 -41.80 -15.48
N LYS A 300 -23.31 -41.66 -16.55
CA LYS A 300 -22.27 -40.62 -16.67
C LYS A 300 -22.87 -39.21 -16.62
N ARG A 301 -23.97 -38.96 -17.37
CA ARG A 301 -24.68 -37.67 -17.35
C ARG A 301 -25.21 -37.33 -15.95
N LYS A 302 -25.87 -38.27 -15.28
CA LYS A 302 -26.42 -38.06 -13.93
C LYS A 302 -25.35 -37.66 -12.91
N LEU A 303 -24.16 -38.24 -12.99
CA LEU A 303 -23.03 -37.89 -12.11
C LEU A 303 -22.45 -36.50 -12.43
N LEU A 304 -22.35 -36.15 -13.71
CA LEU A 304 -21.89 -34.82 -14.15
C LEU A 304 -22.89 -33.72 -13.77
N GLU A 305 -24.19 -33.97 -13.91
CA GLU A 305 -25.23 -33.03 -13.49
C GLU A 305 -25.20 -32.78 -11.98
N LYS A 306 -25.12 -33.85 -11.16
CA LYS A 306 -24.93 -33.72 -9.71
C LYS A 306 -23.68 -32.92 -9.34
N GLN A 307 -22.57 -33.16 -10.05
CA GLN A 307 -21.33 -32.41 -9.82
C GLN A 307 -21.50 -30.93 -10.18
N LYS A 308 -22.17 -30.62 -11.30
CA LYS A 308 -22.43 -29.26 -11.77
C LYS A 308 -23.32 -28.48 -10.80
N GLU A 309 -24.40 -29.10 -10.31
CA GLU A 309 -25.30 -28.50 -9.32
C GLU A 309 -24.58 -28.27 -7.98
N GLY A 310 -23.82 -29.26 -7.52
CA GLY A 310 -23.00 -29.12 -6.30
C GLY A 310 -22.02 -27.95 -6.41
N LYS A 311 -21.32 -27.81 -7.54
CA LYS A 311 -20.43 -26.67 -7.79
C LYS A 311 -21.16 -25.34 -7.87
N LYS A 312 -22.35 -25.29 -8.49
CA LYS A 312 -23.17 -24.08 -8.57
C LYS A 312 -23.59 -23.62 -7.17
N LYS A 313 -24.04 -24.55 -6.32
CA LYS A 313 -24.43 -24.27 -4.93
C LYS A 313 -23.24 -23.82 -4.07
N MET A 314 -22.07 -24.46 -4.24
CA MET A 314 -20.84 -24.05 -3.57
C MET A 314 -20.39 -22.66 -4.00
N LYS A 315 -20.53 -22.29 -5.27
CA LYS A 315 -20.14 -20.96 -5.76
C LYS A 315 -20.99 -19.82 -5.16
N SER A 316 -22.30 -20.04 -4.99
CA SER A 316 -23.21 -19.02 -4.46
C SER A 316 -23.06 -18.77 -2.96
N ILE A 317 -22.59 -19.77 -2.20
CA ILE A 317 -22.47 -19.70 -0.74
C ILE A 317 -21.00 -19.54 -0.30
N GLY A 318 -20.06 -19.98 -1.15
CA GLY A 318 -18.64 -20.00 -0.83
C GLY A 318 -18.05 -18.61 -0.71
N ARG A 319 -17.76 -18.21 0.52
CA ARG A 319 -16.75 -17.17 0.79
C ARG A 319 -15.38 -17.77 0.53
N VAL A 320 -14.55 -17.03 -0.20
CA VAL A 320 -13.16 -17.39 -0.41
C VAL A 320 -12.37 -16.70 0.67
N GLU A 321 -11.98 -17.44 1.68
CA GLU A 321 -11.01 -16.96 2.66
C GLU A 321 -9.61 -17.03 2.05
N VAL A 322 -8.91 -15.91 2.09
CA VAL A 322 -7.50 -15.82 1.70
C VAL A 322 -6.70 -16.10 2.97
N PRO A 323 -5.84 -17.14 2.99
CA PRO A 323 -4.98 -17.39 4.15
C PRO A 323 -4.06 -16.18 4.43
N GLY A 324 -3.75 -15.92 5.69
CA GLY A 324 -2.88 -14.79 6.09
C GLY A 324 -1.52 -14.79 5.37
N ASP A 325 -0.87 -15.95 5.25
CA ASP A 325 0.43 -16.10 4.56
C ASP A 325 0.37 -15.70 3.08
N VAL A 326 -0.76 -16.01 2.44
CA VAL A 326 -1.06 -15.73 1.04
C VAL A 326 -1.30 -14.23 0.84
N PHE A 327 -1.89 -13.58 1.83
CA PHE A 327 -2.11 -12.14 1.86
C PHE A 327 -0.78 -11.36 1.93
N ILE A 328 0.14 -11.79 2.80
CA ILE A 328 1.48 -11.20 2.94
C ILE A 328 2.25 -11.28 1.61
N SER A 329 2.19 -12.45 0.97
CA SER A 329 2.87 -12.70 -0.30
C SER A 329 2.29 -11.88 -1.46
N ALA A 330 1.00 -11.55 -1.41
CA ALA A 330 0.35 -10.73 -2.43
C ALA A 330 0.69 -9.24 -2.31
N LEU A 331 0.89 -8.74 -1.08
CA LEU A 331 1.23 -7.34 -0.80
C LEU A 331 2.68 -6.99 -1.11
N LYS A 332 3.61 -7.93 -0.94
CA LYS A 332 4.97 -7.78 -1.45
C LYS A 332 4.90 -7.86 -2.96
N LEU A 333 4.78 -6.72 -3.63
CA LEU A 333 4.75 -6.60 -5.09
C LEU A 333 6.17 -6.78 -5.67
N ASP A 334 6.90 -7.77 -5.15
CA ASP A 334 8.21 -8.18 -5.64
C ASP A 334 8.00 -9.21 -6.76
N ASP A 335 8.09 -8.71 -7.99
CA ASP A 335 8.72 -9.33 -9.18
C ASP A 335 8.63 -8.39 -10.39
#